data_AF-A0A310SEL2-F1
#
_entry.id   AF-A0A310SEL2-F1
#
_cell.length_a   1.000
_cell.length_b   1.000
_cell.length_c   1.000
_cell.angle_alpha   90.00
_cell.angle_beta   90.00
_cell.angle_gamma   90.00
#
_symmetry.space_group_name_H-M   'P 1'
#
loop_
_entity.id
_entity.type
_entity.pdbx_description
1 polymer ?
#
loop_
_entity_poly.entity_id
_entity_poly.type
_entity_poly.pdbx_seq_one_letter_code
_entity_poly.pdbx_strand_id
1 'polypeptide(L)'
;DKFHTRLRFCQQDLIAMANAGKDDNGSQFFFSFSSTPTLLNKHTLFGKVTAETIYNMLKLEEALVDENDRSLCHPRLIKTIILNNPFSNIIPRIIVQESEEVKDSSKTETAAVKNFNLLSFGEEAEGDEEESVILNKKFSSKGKSVH
;
A
#
# COMPACT_ATOMS: atom_id res chain seq x y z
N ASP A 1 2.89 -14.40 -8.92
CA ASP A 1 2.13 -13.16 -9.24
C ASP A 1 0.63 -13.34 -9.04
N LYS A 2 -0.14 -12.25 -8.86
CA LYS A 2 -1.61 -12.29 -8.80
C LYS A 2 -2.23 -11.36 -9.84
N PHE A 3 -3.08 -11.91 -10.71
CA PHE A 3 -3.72 -11.16 -11.80
C PHE A 3 -5.24 -11.25 -11.72
N HIS A 4 -5.93 -10.14 -12.01
CA HIS A 4 -7.38 -10.04 -12.02
C HIS A 4 -7.86 -9.36 -13.30
N THR A 5 -8.87 -9.92 -13.95
CA THR A 5 -9.41 -9.40 -15.23
C THR A 5 -9.94 -7.97 -15.16
N ARG A 6 -10.39 -7.54 -13.98
CA ARG A 6 -10.91 -6.19 -13.72
C ARG A 6 -9.80 -5.15 -13.48
N LEU A 7 -8.62 -5.59 -13.05
CA LEU A 7 -7.51 -4.70 -12.70
C LEU A 7 -6.62 -4.51 -13.94
N ARG A 8 -6.62 -3.30 -14.49
CA ARG A 8 -5.91 -2.97 -15.73
C ARG A 8 -5.17 -1.64 -15.62
N PHE A 9 -4.01 -1.54 -16.27
CA PHE A 9 -3.19 -0.32 -16.37
C PHE A 9 -3.74 0.68 -17.40
N CYS A 10 -5.00 1.09 -17.23
CA CYS A 10 -5.72 1.97 -18.15
C CYS A 10 -5.67 3.45 -17.76
N GLN A 11 -5.15 3.78 -16.58
CA GLN A 11 -5.13 5.13 -16.02
C GLN A 11 -3.81 5.37 -15.28
N GLN A 12 -3.50 6.63 -15.02
CA GLN A 12 -2.47 7.03 -14.06
C GLN A 12 -2.91 6.68 -12.62
N ASP A 13 -2.02 6.89 -11.66
CA ASP A 13 -2.29 6.78 -10.22
C ASP A 13 -2.42 5.34 -9.69
N LEU A 14 -2.00 4.34 -10.46
CA LEU A 14 -2.01 2.94 -10.04
C LEU A 14 -0.71 2.55 -9.34
N ILE A 15 -0.80 1.65 -8.36
CA ILE A 15 0.33 1.14 -7.58
C ILE A 15 0.48 -0.36 -7.82
N ALA A 16 1.65 -0.76 -8.30
CA ALA A 16 1.94 -2.15 -8.63
C ALA A 16 3.29 -2.62 -8.10
N MET A 17 3.40 -3.94 -7.90
CA MET A 17 4.64 -4.59 -7.45
C MET A 17 5.68 -4.60 -8.56
N ALA A 18 6.91 -4.18 -8.24
CA ALA A 18 8.05 -4.37 -9.13
C ALA A 18 8.54 -5.82 -9.03
N ASN A 19 8.91 -6.40 -10.17
CA ASN A 19 9.49 -7.73 -10.26
C ASN A 19 10.49 -7.77 -11.42
N ALA A 20 11.51 -8.65 -11.34
CA ALA A 20 12.45 -8.90 -12.45
C ALA A 20 12.04 -10.12 -13.29
N GLY A 21 10.95 -10.79 -12.94
CA GLY A 21 10.47 -12.00 -13.58
C GLY A 21 9.29 -12.60 -12.85
N LYS A 22 8.87 -13.78 -13.30
CA LYS A 22 7.74 -14.50 -12.72
C LYS A 22 8.05 -14.89 -11.27
N ASP A 23 7.10 -14.62 -10.38
CA ASP A 23 7.17 -14.95 -8.95
C ASP A 23 8.31 -14.28 -8.16
N ASP A 24 8.83 -13.15 -8.67
CA ASP A 24 9.88 -12.33 -8.03
C ASP A 24 9.30 -11.05 -7.37
N ASN A 25 8.13 -11.15 -6.73
CA ASN A 25 7.57 -10.00 -6.02
C ASN A 25 8.23 -9.87 -4.64
N GLY A 26 9.01 -8.80 -4.46
CA GLY A 26 9.60 -8.42 -3.17
C GLY A 26 8.76 -7.37 -2.43
N SER A 27 9.45 -6.39 -1.85
CA SER A 27 8.84 -5.19 -1.24
C SER A 27 8.90 -3.95 -2.13
N GLN A 28 9.51 -4.06 -3.31
CA GLN A 28 9.62 -2.97 -4.26
C GLN A 28 8.30 -2.79 -5.01
N PHE A 29 7.89 -1.54 -5.18
CA PHE A 29 6.67 -1.15 -5.89
C PHE A 29 6.94 0.12 -6.71
N PHE A 30 6.04 0.41 -7.65
CA PHE A 30 6.10 1.61 -8.47
C PHE A 30 4.71 2.24 -8.64
N PHE A 31 4.71 3.52 -9.00
CA PHE A 31 3.52 4.27 -9.40
C PHE A 31 3.44 4.34 -10.93
N SER A 32 2.24 4.25 -11.49
CA SER A 32 2.03 4.51 -12.91
C SER A 32 1.71 6.00 -13.13
N PHE A 33 2.58 6.70 -13.86
CA PHE A 33 2.31 8.09 -14.28
C PHE A 33 1.45 8.16 -15.54
N SER A 34 1.32 7.06 -16.28
CA SER A 34 0.52 6.99 -17.51
C SER A 34 -0.08 5.60 -17.74
N SER A 35 -1.00 5.50 -18.71
CA SER A 35 -1.55 4.20 -19.10
C SER A 35 -0.46 3.32 -19.72
N THR A 36 -0.25 2.16 -19.12
CA THR A 36 0.85 1.25 -19.43
C THR A 36 0.34 -0.17 -19.66
N PRO A 37 -0.38 -0.44 -20.78
CA PRO A 37 -0.95 -1.75 -21.05
C PRO A 37 0.11 -2.86 -21.21
N THR A 38 1.36 -2.49 -21.48
CA THR A 38 2.51 -3.41 -21.60
C THR A 38 2.91 -4.08 -20.29
N LEU A 39 2.51 -3.50 -19.15
CA LEU A 39 2.78 -3.99 -17.79
C LEU A 39 1.68 -4.95 -17.30
N LEU A 40 0.57 -5.03 -18.03
CA LEU A 40 -0.52 -5.95 -17.73
C LEU A 40 -0.05 -7.41 -17.80
N ASN A 41 -0.50 -8.23 -16.84
CA ASN A 41 -0.10 -9.64 -16.69
C ASN A 41 1.40 -9.87 -16.43
N LYS A 42 2.17 -8.81 -16.13
CA LYS A 42 3.56 -8.90 -15.68
C LYS A 42 3.70 -8.48 -14.23
N HIS A 43 3.06 -7.37 -13.86
CA HIS A 43 3.12 -6.82 -12.50
C HIS A 43 1.79 -7.00 -11.78
N THR A 44 1.87 -7.26 -10.47
CA THR A 44 0.68 -7.37 -9.61
C THR A 44 0.20 -5.97 -9.24
N LEU A 45 -0.97 -5.57 -9.75
CA LEU A 45 -1.65 -4.32 -9.40
C LEU A 45 -2.41 -4.52 -8.07
N PHE A 46 -2.11 -3.70 -7.05
CA PHE A 46 -2.66 -3.89 -5.70
C PHE A 46 -3.29 -2.63 -5.09
N GLY A 47 -3.11 -1.45 -5.68
CA GLY A 47 -3.69 -0.23 -5.14
C GLY A 47 -3.80 0.90 -6.15
N LYS A 48 -4.44 1.98 -5.71
CA LYS A 48 -4.59 3.24 -6.43
C LYS A 48 -4.38 4.41 -5.46
N VAL A 49 -3.80 5.50 -5.95
CA VAL A 49 -3.67 6.75 -5.19
C VAL A 49 -5.00 7.51 -5.22
N THR A 50 -5.42 8.01 -4.06
CA THR A 50 -6.67 8.78 -3.90
C THR A 50 -6.60 10.11 -4.63
N ALA A 51 -7.72 10.56 -5.19
CA ALA A 51 -7.80 11.79 -5.98
C ALA A 51 -7.20 13.03 -5.30
N GLU A 52 -7.40 13.16 -3.99
CA GLU A 52 -6.91 14.29 -3.19
C GLU A 52 -5.37 14.38 -3.13
N THR A 53 -4.66 13.26 -3.28
CA THR A 53 -3.20 13.18 -3.13
C THR A 53 -2.45 12.92 -4.44
N ILE A 54 -3.16 12.82 -5.57
CA ILE A 54 -2.57 12.62 -6.92
C ILE A 54 -1.51 13.67 -7.23
N TYR A 55 -1.76 14.94 -6.91
CA TYR A 55 -0.82 16.03 -7.22
C TYR A 55 0.56 15.83 -6.54
N ASN A 56 0.58 15.25 -5.34
CA ASN A 56 1.85 14.96 -4.65
C ASN A 56 2.64 13.85 -5.35
N MET A 57 1.94 12.89 -5.97
CA MET A 57 2.55 11.85 -6.78
C MET A 57 3.11 12.45 -8.08
N LEU A 58 2.34 13.28 -8.79
CA LEU A 58 2.80 13.94 -10.02
C LEU A 58 4.04 14.82 -9.79
N LYS A 59 4.16 15.44 -8.61
CA LYS A 59 5.37 16.16 -8.22
C LYS A 59 6.63 15.28 -8.18
N LEU A 60 6.48 13.97 -8.01
CA LEU A 60 7.61 13.03 -8.08
C LEU A 60 8.10 12.80 -9.51
N GLU A 61 7.22 12.95 -10.51
CA GLU A 61 7.54 12.84 -11.93
C GLU A 61 8.42 14.02 -12.40
N GLU A 62 8.21 15.21 -11.84
CA GLU A 62 8.97 16.42 -12.16
C GLU A 62 10.43 16.40 -11.65
N ALA A 63 10.85 15.36 -10.94
CA ALA A 63 12.20 15.26 -10.40
C ALA A 63 13.24 15.08 -11.52
N LEU A 64 14.31 15.88 -11.47
CA LEU A 64 15.44 15.74 -12.39
C LEU A 64 16.13 14.38 -12.18
N VAL A 65 16.37 13.64 -13.27
CA VAL A 65 16.99 12.31 -13.27
C VAL A 65 18.38 12.32 -13.91
N ASP A 66 19.21 11.35 -13.53
CA ASP A 66 20.49 11.04 -14.17
C ASP A 66 20.33 10.08 -15.36
N GLU A 67 21.46 9.66 -15.96
CA GLU A 67 21.48 8.74 -17.11
C GLU A 67 20.93 7.33 -16.80
N ASN A 68 20.78 6.96 -15.52
CA ASN A 68 20.27 5.66 -15.08
C ASN A 68 18.85 5.76 -14.50
N ASP A 69 18.10 6.79 -14.88
CA ASP A 69 16.75 7.10 -14.37
C ASP A 69 16.69 7.26 -12.84
N ARG A 70 17.82 7.58 -12.18
CA ARG A 70 17.85 7.89 -10.75
C ARG A 70 17.67 9.38 -10.54
N SER A 71 16.70 9.75 -9.72
CA SER A 71 16.45 11.14 -9.36
C SER A 71 17.67 11.77 -8.66
N LEU A 72 18.11 12.95 -9.06
CA LEU A 72 19.17 13.69 -8.38
C LEU A 72 18.80 14.02 -6.92
N CYS A 73 17.53 14.35 -6.68
CA CYS A 73 16.96 14.55 -5.35
C CYS A 73 15.96 13.42 -5.04
N HIS A 74 16.46 12.36 -4.39
CA HIS A 74 15.66 11.18 -4.10
C HIS A 74 14.56 11.46 -3.07
N PRO A 75 13.27 11.29 -3.42
CA PRO A 75 12.19 11.35 -2.45
C PRO A 75 12.32 10.19 -1.45
N ARG A 76 12.09 10.47 -0.16
CA ARG A 76 12.16 9.47 0.92
C ARG A 76 10.82 9.37 1.63
N LEU A 77 10.43 8.14 1.96
CA LEU A 77 9.29 7.88 2.83
C LEU A 77 9.69 8.20 4.28
N ILE A 78 9.03 9.19 4.87
CA ILE A 78 9.31 9.63 6.25
C ILE A 78 8.53 8.77 7.25
N LYS A 79 7.26 8.51 6.95
CA LYS A 79 6.34 7.79 7.84
C LYS A 79 5.23 7.14 7.03
N THR A 80 4.80 5.95 7.46
CA THR A 80 3.64 5.24 6.92
C THR A 80 2.59 5.12 8.01
N ILE A 81 1.33 5.37 7.66
CA ILE A 81 0.18 5.26 8.57
C ILE A 81 -0.84 4.36 7.87
N ILE A 82 -1.31 3.34 8.58
CA ILE A 82 -2.40 2.47 8.11
C ILE A 82 -3.70 3.10 8.62
N LEU A 83 -4.56 3.56 7.70
CA LEU A 83 -5.84 4.17 8.05
C LEU A 83 -6.90 3.13 8.39
N ASN A 84 -7.04 2.13 7.53
CA ASN A 84 -7.94 1.00 7.70
C ASN A 84 -7.15 -0.30 7.47
N ASN A 85 -7.21 -1.25 8.42
CA ASN A 85 -6.56 -2.55 8.31
C ASN A 85 -7.64 -3.65 8.17
N PRO A 86 -7.90 -4.17 6.96
CA PRO A 86 -8.88 -5.23 6.76
C PRO A 86 -8.42 -6.59 7.28
N PHE A 87 -7.15 -6.73 7.67
CA PHE A 87 -6.57 -7.96 8.19
C PHE A 87 -6.22 -7.81 9.66
N SER A 88 -7.19 -8.11 10.53
CA SER A 88 -7.01 -8.07 11.98
C SER A 88 -6.00 -9.10 12.51
N ASN A 89 -5.70 -10.14 11.73
CA ASN A 89 -4.79 -11.21 12.08
C ASN A 89 -3.31 -10.96 11.67
N ILE A 90 -3.01 -9.84 11.01
CA ILE A 90 -1.62 -9.50 10.66
C ILE A 90 -0.93 -8.87 11.87
N ILE A 91 0.08 -9.55 12.39
CA ILE A 91 0.94 -9.05 13.46
C ILE A 91 2.27 -8.62 12.83
N PRO A 92 2.69 -7.35 12.97
CA PRO A 92 3.95 -6.88 12.41
C PRO A 92 5.12 -7.53 13.16
N ARG A 93 6.12 -7.98 12.39
CA ARG A 93 7.29 -8.69 12.92
C ARG A 93 8.09 -7.91 13.97
N ILE A 94 8.05 -6.57 13.91
CA ILE A 94 8.80 -5.70 14.83
C ILE A 94 8.32 -5.88 16.27
N ILE A 95 7.00 -6.02 16.48
CA ILE A 95 6.42 -6.28 17.80
C ILE A 95 6.87 -7.66 18.33
N VAL A 96 7.03 -8.62 17.42
CA VAL A 96 7.46 -9.97 17.79
C VAL A 96 8.90 -9.96 18.31
N GLN A 97 9.84 -9.25 17.68
CA GLN A 97 11.22 -9.16 18.17
C GLN A 97 11.33 -8.46 19.53
N GLU A 98 10.59 -7.37 19.74
CA GLU A 98 10.55 -6.67 21.02
C GLU A 98 9.89 -7.51 22.14
N SER A 99 8.96 -8.40 21.76
CA SER A 99 8.32 -9.33 22.69
C SER A 99 9.09 -10.64 22.91
N GLU A 100 9.88 -11.10 21.94
CA GLU A 100 10.70 -12.33 22.03
C GLU A 100 11.92 -12.11 22.93
N GLU A 101 12.55 -10.94 22.89
CA GLU A 101 13.58 -10.58 23.89
C GLU A 101 13.03 -10.56 25.33
N VAL A 102 11.73 -10.37 25.50
CA VAL A 102 11.05 -10.38 26.80
C VAL A 102 10.46 -11.76 27.16
N LYS A 103 10.37 -12.71 26.21
CA LYS A 103 9.61 -13.97 26.38
C LYS A 103 10.41 -15.27 26.38
N ASP A 104 11.71 -15.22 26.63
CA ASP A 104 12.49 -16.43 26.98
C ASP A 104 12.23 -16.95 28.42
N SER A 105 11.14 -16.54 29.08
CA SER A 105 10.73 -17.08 30.38
C SER A 105 9.21 -17.16 30.59
N SER A 106 8.49 -17.96 29.79
CA SER A 106 7.32 -18.75 30.28
C SER A 106 6.61 -19.53 29.17
N LYS A 107 6.38 -20.83 29.41
CA LYS A 107 5.74 -21.81 28.51
C LYS A 107 4.19 -21.84 28.64
N THR A 108 3.50 -22.25 27.55
CA THR A 108 2.50 -23.36 27.40
C THR A 108 1.24 -23.08 26.53
N GLU A 109 1.05 -23.92 25.46
CA GLU A 109 -0.15 -24.63 24.91
C GLU A 109 -1.52 -23.90 24.66
N THR A 110 -2.41 -24.18 23.69
CA THR A 110 -2.75 -25.31 22.75
C THR A 110 -3.65 -24.83 21.56
N ALA A 111 -3.91 -25.72 20.59
CA ALA A 111 -4.59 -25.52 19.29
C ALA A 111 -6.14 -25.48 19.30
N ALA A 112 -6.76 -24.79 18.32
CA ALA A 112 -8.16 -24.98 17.92
C ALA A 112 -8.42 -24.67 16.42
N VAL A 113 -9.31 -25.44 15.78
CA VAL A 113 -9.53 -25.59 14.33
C VAL A 113 -10.68 -24.73 13.78
N LYS A 114 -10.43 -24.17 12.58
CA LYS A 114 -11.25 -23.64 11.45
C LYS A 114 -12.79 -23.54 11.56
N ASN A 115 -13.36 -22.51 10.91
CA ASN A 115 -14.45 -22.69 9.93
C ASN A 115 -14.43 -21.61 8.82
N PHE A 116 -14.53 -22.08 7.58
CA PHE A 116 -14.70 -21.28 6.36
C PHE A 116 -16.19 -21.05 6.13
N ASN A 117 -16.65 -19.80 6.21
CA ASN A 117 -17.82 -19.35 5.45
C ASN A 117 -17.56 -17.89 5.07
N LEU A 118 -16.97 -17.76 3.88
CA LEU A 118 -16.30 -16.60 3.37
C LEU A 118 -17.18 -15.99 2.27
N LEU A 119 -17.93 -14.96 2.68
CA LEU A 119 -18.14 -13.69 1.99
C LEU A 119 -19.17 -13.62 0.84
N SER A 120 -20.24 -12.90 1.14
CA SER A 120 -21.10 -12.16 0.21
C SER A 120 -20.64 -10.69 0.23
N PHE A 121 -20.00 -10.22 -0.84
CA PHE A 121 -19.63 -8.81 -1.02
C PHE A 121 -20.43 -8.21 -2.17
N GLY A 122 -21.35 -7.30 -1.84
CA GLY A 122 -22.19 -6.62 -2.82
C GLY A 122 -22.12 -5.09 -2.82
N GLU A 123 -21.51 -4.43 -1.81
CA GLU A 123 -21.80 -3.00 -1.60
C GLU A 123 -20.66 -2.15 -0.94
N GLU A 124 -19.47 -2.69 -0.72
CA GLU A 124 -18.43 -2.00 0.08
C GLU A 124 -17.58 -0.96 -0.66
N ALA A 125 -17.66 -0.86 -2.00
CA ALA A 125 -16.77 0.03 -2.74
C ALA A 125 -17.12 1.53 -2.60
N GLU A 126 -18.34 1.88 -2.19
CA GLU A 126 -18.78 3.27 -2.07
C GLU A 126 -18.54 3.84 -0.66
N GLY A 127 -18.62 3.00 0.39
CA GLY A 127 -18.37 3.42 1.77
C GLY A 127 -16.91 3.75 2.08
N ASP A 128 -15.97 3.06 1.42
CA ASP A 128 -14.53 3.25 1.63
C ASP A 128 -14.04 4.63 1.15
N GLU A 129 -14.65 5.19 0.10
CA GLU A 129 -14.29 6.52 -0.41
C GLU A 129 -14.71 7.62 0.57
N GLU A 130 -15.92 7.54 1.14
CA GLU A 130 -16.42 8.53 2.11
C GLU A 130 -15.62 8.54 3.41
N GLU A 131 -15.23 7.36 3.92
CA GLU A 131 -14.44 7.26 5.16
C GLU A 131 -13.05 7.90 5.00
N SER A 132 -12.43 7.73 3.84
CA SER A 132 -11.11 8.30 3.54
C SER A 132 -11.13 9.85 3.52
N VAL A 133 -12.20 10.46 2.99
CA VAL A 133 -12.38 11.93 2.92
C VAL A 133 -12.56 12.52 4.32
N ILE A 134 -13.32 11.85 5.19
CA ILE A 134 -13.56 12.31 6.58
C ILE A 134 -12.25 12.30 7.38
N LEU A 135 -11.44 11.26 7.21
CA LEU A 135 -10.14 11.15 7.88
C LEU A 135 -9.16 12.23 7.39
N ASN A 136 -9.06 12.46 6.08
CA ASN A 136 -8.20 13.50 5.53
C ASN A 136 -8.57 14.91 6.04
N LYS A 137 -9.86 15.21 6.17
CA LYS A 137 -10.34 16.47 6.77
C LYS A 137 -9.93 16.63 8.25
N LYS A 138 -9.85 15.52 8.98
CA LYS A 138 -9.42 15.51 10.40
C LYS A 138 -7.92 15.76 10.57
N PHE A 139 -7.11 15.38 9.58
CA PHE A 139 -5.67 15.65 9.57
C PHE A 139 -5.34 17.06 9.05
N SER A 140 -6.10 17.63 8.12
CA SER A 140 -5.87 18.99 7.61
C SER A 140 -6.19 20.08 8.63
N SER A 141 -7.11 19.84 9.57
CA SER A 141 -7.51 20.82 10.59
C SER A 141 -6.52 20.98 11.75
N LYS A 142 -5.42 20.22 11.77
CA LYS A 142 -4.50 20.14 12.93
C LYS A 142 -3.12 20.76 12.70
N GLY A 143 -2.99 21.68 11.75
CA GLY A 143 -1.72 22.35 11.43
C GLY A 143 -1.86 23.84 11.13
N LYS A 144 -2.03 24.67 12.16
CA LYS A 144 -1.53 26.06 12.16
C LYS A 144 -0.74 26.26 13.45
N SER A 145 0.51 25.79 13.46
CA SER A 145 1.51 26.25 14.43
C SER A 145 2.08 27.55 13.87
N VAL A 146 1.76 28.65 14.54
CA VAL A 146 2.40 29.95 14.33
C VAL A 146 3.73 29.90 15.05
N HIS A 147 4.83 29.99 14.30
CA HIS A 147 6.07 30.55 14.82
C HIS A 147 6.93 31.15 13.71
#